data_AF-A0A382L9Y2-F1
#
_entry.id   AF-A0A382L9Y2-F1
#
_cell.length_a   1.000
_cell.length_b   1.000
_cell.length_c   1.000
_cell.angle_alpha   90.00
_cell.angle_beta   90.00
_cell.angle_gamma   90.00
#
_symmetry.space_group_name_H-M   'P 1'
#
loop_
_entity.id
_entity.type
_entity.pdbx_description
1 polymer ?
#
loop_
_entity_poly.entity_id
_entity_poly.type
_entity_poly.pdbx_seq_one_letter_code
_entity_poly.pdbx_strand_id
1 'polypeptide(L)'
;MDYTIIRYGSLYGERADHHNGVYRLLRQALEKGEIVHRGDGEEVREYIHAKDAAKLSVDILASKEFTNQHMMITGLERLKQKDLLKMIQEMSPN
;
A
#
# COMPACT_ATOMS: atom_id res chain seq x y z
N MET A 1 -5.79 16.69 26.49
CA MET A 1 -5.68 17.01 25.06
C MET A 1 -6.12 15.77 24.32
N ASP A 2 -7.10 15.90 23.45
CA ASP A 2 -7.67 14.78 22.72
C ASP A 2 -6.83 14.48 21.49
N TYR A 3 -6.47 13.21 21.26
CA TYR A 3 -5.65 12.81 20.12
C TYR A 3 -6.16 11.51 19.49
N THR A 4 -5.85 11.31 18.22
CA THR A 4 -6.00 10.01 17.55
C THR A 4 -4.77 9.81 16.66
N ILE A 5 -4.07 8.69 16.83
CA ILE A 5 -2.89 8.37 16.02
C ILE A 5 -3.32 7.33 14.99
N ILE A 6 -3.17 7.65 13.71
CA ILE A 6 -3.46 6.72 12.61
C ILE A 6 -2.16 6.27 11.98
N ARG A 7 -1.95 4.95 11.94
CA ARG A 7 -0.81 4.31 11.27
C ARG A 7 -1.31 3.56 10.03
N TYR A 8 -0.68 3.81 8.90
CA TYR A 8 -1.03 3.14 7.66
C TYR A 8 -0.14 1.92 7.39
N GLY A 9 -0.74 0.90 6.77
CA GLY A 9 -0.03 -0.13 6.03
C GLY A 9 0.68 0.43 4.79
N SER A 10 1.08 -0.45 3.87
CA SER A 10 1.74 -0.03 2.64
C SER A 10 0.75 0.65 1.70
N LEU A 11 0.78 1.98 1.65
CA LEU A 11 -0.09 2.76 0.76
C LEU A 11 0.31 2.59 -0.70
N TYR A 12 -0.68 2.51 -1.59
CA TYR A 12 -0.52 2.61 -3.04
C TYR A 12 -1.70 3.34 -3.67
N GLY A 13 -1.57 3.81 -4.92
CA GLY A 13 -2.67 4.43 -5.63
C GLY A 13 -2.23 5.17 -6.89
N GLU A 14 -3.19 5.71 -7.63
CA GLU A 14 -2.99 6.22 -8.99
C GLU A 14 -2.15 7.51 -9.04
N ARG A 15 -2.15 8.28 -7.96
CA ARG A 15 -1.40 9.55 -7.84
C ARG A 15 -0.08 9.39 -7.08
N ALA A 16 0.38 8.17 -6.89
CA ALA A 16 1.66 7.89 -6.26
C ALA A 16 2.82 8.36 -7.14
N ASP A 17 3.94 8.72 -6.51
CA ASP A 17 5.16 9.14 -7.19
C ASP A 17 6.29 8.12 -7.01
N HIS A 18 7.49 8.49 -7.46
CA HIS A 18 8.71 7.68 -7.41
C HIS A 18 9.13 7.21 -6.00
N HIS A 19 8.64 7.82 -4.93
CA HIS A 19 8.89 7.35 -3.57
C HIS A 19 8.05 6.11 -3.22
N ASN A 20 6.96 5.85 -3.93
CA ASN A 20 6.08 4.71 -3.70
C ASN A 20 6.64 3.41 -4.31
N GLY A 21 6.57 2.32 -3.54
CA GLY A 21 7.07 1.00 -3.95
C GLY A 21 6.32 0.44 -5.16
N VAL A 22 4.99 0.38 -5.11
CA VAL A 22 4.15 -0.17 -6.19
C VAL A 22 4.35 0.65 -7.47
N TYR A 23 4.36 1.98 -7.36
CA TYR A 23 4.66 2.86 -8.50
C TYR A 23 5.99 2.49 -9.19
N ARG A 24 7.08 2.31 -8.43
CA ARG A 24 8.38 1.95 -9.01
C ARG A 24 8.39 0.58 -9.69
N LEU A 25 7.61 -0.39 -9.21
CA LEU A 25 7.52 -1.71 -9.82
C LEU A 25 6.80 -1.63 -11.16
N LEU A 26 5.63 -0.98 -11.18
CA LEU A 26 4.85 -0.77 -12.40
C LEU A 26 5.63 0.05 -13.43
N ARG A 27 6.32 1.10 -13.00
CA ARG A 27 7.16 1.92 -13.88
C ARG A 27 8.28 1.11 -14.53
N GLN A 28 8.95 0.25 -13.78
CA GLN A 28 9.98 -0.64 -14.32
C GLN A 28 9.40 -1.62 -15.33
N ALA A 29 8.28 -2.27 -15.01
CA ALA A 29 7.60 -3.19 -15.92
C ALA A 29 7.24 -2.51 -17.26
N LEU A 30 6.65 -1.30 -17.21
CA LEU A 30 6.21 -0.58 -18.40
C LEU A 30 7.35 0.03 -19.21
N GLU A 31 8.37 0.62 -18.56
CA GLU A 31 9.44 1.35 -19.26
C GLU A 31 10.59 0.43 -19.69
N LYS A 32 10.85 -0.66 -18.97
CA LYS A 32 12.01 -1.55 -19.20
C LYS A 32 11.65 -2.95 -19.65
N GLY A 33 10.38 -3.37 -19.49
CA GLY A 33 9.97 -4.76 -19.71
C GLY A 33 10.50 -5.73 -18.66
N GLU A 34 11.14 -5.25 -17.60
CA GLU A 34 11.67 -6.05 -16.50
C GLU A 34 11.49 -5.34 -15.16
N ILE A 35 11.38 -6.12 -14.08
CA ILE A 35 11.32 -5.60 -12.71
C ILE A 35 12.52 -6.12 -11.93
N VAL A 36 13.39 -5.21 -11.49
CA VAL A 36 14.51 -5.55 -10.61
C VAL A 36 14.09 -5.34 -9.16
N HIS A 37 13.84 -6.44 -8.46
CA HIS A 37 13.55 -6.44 -7.04
C HIS A 37 14.80 -6.82 -6.23
N ARG A 38 15.06 -6.09 -5.14
CA ARG A 38 16.17 -6.37 -4.22
C ARG A 38 15.64 -7.10 -3.00
N GLY A 39 15.96 -8.39 -2.89
CA GLY A 39 15.47 -9.27 -1.83
C GLY A 39 15.21 -10.67 -2.38
N ASP A 40 14.79 -11.59 -1.51
CA ASP A 40 14.32 -12.92 -1.89
C ASP A 40 12.82 -12.93 -2.26
N GLY A 41 12.11 -11.82 -2.05
CA GLY A 41 10.69 -11.67 -2.32
C GLY A 41 9.78 -12.33 -1.28
N GLU A 42 10.34 -12.85 -0.18
CA GLU A 42 9.58 -13.46 0.92
C GLU A 42 9.05 -12.42 1.91
N GLU A 43 9.46 -11.16 1.80
CA GLU A 43 8.95 -10.12 2.67
C GLU A 43 7.44 -9.92 2.49
N VAL A 44 6.75 -9.74 3.60
CA VAL A 44 5.30 -9.64 3.65
C VAL A 44 4.88 -8.20 3.83
N ARG A 45 3.88 -7.77 3.05
CA ARG A 45 3.28 -6.44 3.14
C ARG A 45 1.77 -6.54 3.12
N GLU A 46 1.14 -5.64 3.86
CA GLU A 46 -0.31 -5.41 3.80
C GLU A 46 -0.52 -4.08 3.06
N TYR A 47 -1.21 -4.15 1.92
CA TYR A 47 -1.37 -3.02 1.02
C TYR A 47 -2.76 -2.41 1.15
N ILE A 48 -2.83 -1.08 1.20
CA ILE A 48 -4.09 -0.34 1.23
C ILE A 48 -4.09 0.76 0.18
N HIS A 49 -5.19 0.84 -0.58
CA HIS A 49 -5.36 1.87 -1.57
C HIS A 49 -5.54 3.24 -0.90
N ALA A 50 -4.92 4.28 -1.45
CA ALA A 50 -4.90 5.61 -0.87
C ALA A 50 -6.31 6.20 -0.66
N LYS A 51 -7.26 5.91 -1.57
CA LYS A 51 -8.65 6.36 -1.44
C LYS A 51 -9.37 5.69 -0.26
N ASP A 52 -9.13 4.41 -0.03
CA ASP A 52 -9.75 3.68 1.08
C ASP A 52 -9.17 4.11 2.42
N ALA A 53 -7.85 4.29 2.48
CA ALA A 53 -7.19 4.86 3.65
C ALA A 53 -7.73 6.26 3.99
N ALA A 54 -7.91 7.13 2.98
CA ALA A 54 -8.48 8.45 3.18
C ALA A 54 -9.92 8.40 3.72
N LYS A 55 -10.77 7.56 3.13
CA LYS A 55 -12.15 7.37 3.59
C LYS A 55 -12.21 6.91 5.05
N LEU A 56 -11.49 5.84 5.39
CA LEU A 56 -11.44 5.30 6.75
C LEU A 56 -10.87 6.30 7.75
N SER A 57 -9.93 7.14 7.33
CA SER A 57 -9.38 8.19 8.18
C SER A 57 -10.42 9.26 8.53
N VAL A 58 -11.25 9.66 7.56
CA VAL A 58 -12.37 10.57 7.81
C VAL A 58 -13.38 9.93 8.76
N ASP A 59 -13.72 8.66 8.55
CA ASP A 59 -14.66 7.94 9.41
C ASP A 59 -14.17 7.85 10.87
N ILE A 60 -12.87 7.56 11.05
CA ILE A 60 -12.22 7.54 12.37
C ILE A 60 -12.25 8.92 13.03
N LEU A 61 -11.89 9.98 12.30
CA LEU A 61 -11.85 11.33 12.85
C LEU A 61 -13.25 11.90 13.15
N ALA A 62 -14.28 11.44 12.46
CA ALA A 62 -15.66 11.83 12.69
C ALA A 62 -16.27 11.18 13.95
N SER A 63 -15.70 10.07 14.42
CA SER A 63 -16.19 9.35 15.60
C SER A 63 -15.41 9.71 16.87
N LYS A 64 -16.14 9.94 17.97
CA LYS A 64 -15.52 10.11 19.29
C LYS A 64 -14.98 8.81 19.88
N GLU A 65 -15.38 7.66 19.32
CA GLU A 65 -14.97 6.33 19.79
C GLU A 65 -13.45 6.18 19.81
N PHE A 66 -12.76 6.77 18.83
CA PHE A 66 -11.31 6.63 18.65
C PHE A 66 -10.50 7.74 19.34
N THR A 67 -11.12 8.50 20.24
CA THR A 67 -10.42 9.54 21.01
C THR A 67 -9.43 8.91 21.98
N ASN A 68 -8.22 9.45 22.01
CA ASN A 68 -7.07 8.97 22.78
C ASN A 68 -6.67 7.53 22.42
N GLN A 69 -6.86 7.12 21.16
CA GLN A 69 -6.50 5.80 20.65
C GLN A 69 -5.45 5.86 19.54
N HIS A 70 -4.76 4.71 19.36
CA HIS A 70 -3.91 4.45 18.20
C HIS A 70 -4.59 3.40 17.31
N MET A 71 -4.85 3.76 16.06
CA MET A 71 -5.52 2.94 15.06
C MET A 71 -4.56 2.56 13.94
N MET A 72 -4.67 1.32 13.45
CA MET A 72 -3.95 0.86 12.26
C MET A 72 -4.92 0.65 11.10
N ILE A 73 -4.66 1.30 9.97
CA ILE A 73 -5.44 1.17 8.74
C ILE A 73 -4.56 0.48 7.71
N THR A 74 -4.93 -0.74 7.33
CA THR A 74 -4.10 -1.61 6.49
C THR A 74 -4.97 -2.45 5.57
N GLY A 75 -4.35 -3.11 4.60
CA GLY A 75 -5.02 -4.09 3.76
C GLY A 75 -5.42 -5.33 4.54
N LEU A 76 -6.50 -5.99 4.14
CA LEU A 76 -6.94 -7.24 4.78
C LEU A 76 -5.98 -8.40 4.52
N GLU A 77 -5.34 -8.39 3.34
CA GLU A 77 -4.49 -9.48 2.89
C GLU A 77 -3.01 -9.19 3.13
N ARG A 78 -2.32 -10.21 3.64
CA ARG A 78 -0.86 -10.26 3.72
C ARG A 78 -0.32 -10.85 2.43
N LEU A 79 0.46 -10.06 1.71
CA LEU A 79 0.99 -10.42 0.42
C LEU A 79 2.52 -10.54 0.50
N LYS A 80 3.09 -11.64 0.01
CA LYS A 80 4.53 -11.70 -0.19
C LYS A 80 4.89 -10.87 -1.41
N GLN A 81 6.06 -10.25 -1.38
CA GLN A 81 6.49 -9.40 -2.48
C GLN A 81 6.57 -10.15 -3.81
N LYS A 82 7.03 -11.40 -3.81
CA LYS A 82 7.05 -12.24 -5.02
C LYS A 82 5.66 -12.47 -5.63
N ASP A 83 4.61 -12.53 -4.81
CA ASP A 83 3.24 -12.71 -5.28
C ASP A 83 2.73 -11.42 -5.95
N LEU A 84 3.09 -10.26 -5.39
CA LEU A 84 2.84 -8.97 -6.05
C LEU A 84 3.54 -8.89 -7.41
N LEU A 85 4.82 -9.26 -7.47
CA LEU A 85 5.59 -9.25 -8.72
C LEU A 85 4.95 -10.15 -9.78
N LYS A 86 4.49 -11.34 -9.36
CA LYS A 86 3.79 -12.27 -10.24
C LYS A 86 2.48 -11.69 -10.77
N MET A 87 1.66 -11.05 -9.92
CA MET A 87 0.45 -10.37 -10.38
C MET A 87 0.74 -9.27 -11.40
N ILE A 88 1.78 -8.45 -11.15
CA ILE A 88 2.19 -7.41 -12.11
C ILE A 88 2.61 -8.04 -13.44
N GLN A 89 3.36 -9.15 -13.40
CA GLN A 89 3.77 -9.88 -14.60
C GLN A 89 2.55 -10.40 -15.39
N GLU A 90 1.58 -11.01 -14.70
CA GLU A 90 0.35 -11.56 -15.32
C GLU A 90 -0.52 -10.46 -15.98
N MET A 91 -0.52 -9.25 -15.41
CA MET A 91 -1.26 -8.10 -15.94
C MET A 91 -0.49 -7.31 -17.01
N SER A 92 0.83 -7.50 -17.11
CA SER A 92 1.66 -6.75 -18.06
C SER A 92 1.45 -7.32 -19.47
N PRO A 93 1.18 -6.47 -20.47
CA PRO A 93 1.17 -6.91 -21.86
C PRO A 93 2.60 -7.34 -22.23
N ASN A 94 2.77 -8.60 -22.65
CA ASN A 94 4.05 -9.16 -23.10
C ASN A 94 4.79 -8.26 -24.10
#